data_AF-A0A834QYT9-F1
#
_entry.id   AF-A0A834QYT9-F1
#
_cell.length_a   1.000
_cell.length_b   1.000
_cell.length_c   1.000
_cell.angle_alpha   90.00
_cell.angle_beta   90.00
_cell.angle_gamma   90.00
#
_symmetry.space_group_name_H-M   'P 1'
#
loop_
_entity.id
_entity.type
_entity.pdbx_description
1 polymer ?
#
loop_
_entity_poly.entity_id
_entity_poly.type
_entity_poly.pdbx_seq_one_letter_code
_entity_poly.pdbx_strand_id
1 'polypeptide(L)'
;MTQHAQSLLLRLIVLCQAGPCLTAGLAPPLQGTHSLCYDFTINSKAAPGQQWCTVQAQVDQKNFLSFDCGMDKVKSLSALEGKVNATINWEEQKTLLRDIGNTLKQKLADIKAENDMARGAGLNTLEGRMCCQHKSNSSWQFGFNGRMWLLFDSDNRRWREIRPGSSWMKKMWENDKEVTDLLHRSSIGDCRTWIQNLKEWEAELEPTGPSTTTPDTVIEKSSASTFNHWNSVPLITRILIIGCIIIFF
;
A
#
# COMPACT_ATOMS: atom_id res chain seq x y z
N MET A 1 -11.04 -30.90 -50.57
CA MET A 1 -10.51 -29.86 -49.66
C MET A 1 -10.99 -30.16 -48.23
N THR A 2 -10.84 -31.40 -47.76
CA THR A 2 -9.70 -31.97 -47.02
C THR A 2 -9.58 -31.41 -45.59
N GLN A 3 -10.27 -32.13 -44.71
CA GLN A 3 -10.18 -32.30 -43.25
C GLN A 3 -8.78 -32.09 -42.62
N HIS A 4 -7.72 -32.19 -43.43
CA HIS A 4 -6.35 -31.80 -43.11
C HIS A 4 -6.18 -30.33 -42.69
N ALA A 5 -6.93 -29.39 -43.29
CA ALA A 5 -6.79 -27.97 -42.98
C ALA A 5 -7.34 -27.60 -41.59
N GLN A 6 -8.43 -28.24 -41.15
CA GLN A 6 -8.98 -28.05 -39.80
C GLN A 6 -8.11 -28.71 -38.71
N SER A 7 -7.47 -29.84 -39.02
CA SER A 7 -6.54 -30.50 -38.08
C SER A 7 -5.26 -29.70 -37.83
N LEU A 8 -4.78 -28.93 -38.82
CA LEU A 8 -3.62 -28.05 -38.66
C LEU A 8 -3.96 -26.79 -37.84
N LEU A 9 -5.17 -26.25 -38.00
CA LEU A 9 -5.64 -25.09 -37.23
C LEU A 9 -5.76 -25.43 -35.72
N LEU A 10 -6.29 -26.61 -35.38
CA LEU A 10 -6.36 -27.05 -33.98
C LEU A 10 -4.99 -27.30 -33.35
N ARG A 11 -4.00 -27.80 -34.11
CA ARG A 11 -2.64 -28.02 -33.60
C ARG A 11 -1.86 -26.71 -33.39
N LEU A 12 -2.15 -25.66 -34.16
CA LEU A 12 -1.56 -24.34 -33.96
C LEU A 12 -2.13 -23.63 -32.71
N ILE A 13 -3.42 -23.85 -32.40
CA ILE A 13 -4.04 -23.27 -31.18
C ILE A 13 -3.50 -23.94 -29.91
N VAL A 14 -3.24 -25.25 -29.93
CA VAL A 14 -2.69 -25.99 -28.78
C VAL A 14 -1.22 -25.63 -28.49
N LEU A 15 -0.45 -25.21 -29.50
CA LEU A 15 0.94 -24.75 -29.31
C LEU A 15 1.06 -23.32 -28.76
N CYS A 16 -0.05 -22.57 -28.65
CA CYS A 16 -0.06 -21.24 -28.03
C CYS A 16 -0.27 -21.27 -26.50
N GLN A 17 -0.44 -22.44 -25.88
CA GLN A 17 -0.65 -22.56 -24.42
C GLN A 17 0.53 -23.16 -23.65
N ALA A 18 1.72 -23.26 -24.26
CA ALA A 18 2.92 -23.74 -23.58
C ALA A 18 4.15 -22.84 -23.81
N GLY A 19 3.94 -21.55 -24.06
CA GLY A 19 5.01 -20.55 -23.95
C GLY A 19 5.15 -20.11 -22.49
N PRO A 20 6.35 -20.14 -21.88
CA PRO A 20 6.54 -19.51 -20.58
C PRO A 20 6.26 -18.02 -20.75
N CYS A 21 5.14 -17.58 -20.18
CA CYS A 21 4.86 -16.18 -20.01
C CYS A 21 6.01 -15.63 -19.16
N LEU A 22 6.90 -14.84 -19.77
CA LEU A 22 7.85 -14.00 -19.06
C LEU A 22 7.03 -12.90 -18.38
N THR A 23 6.25 -13.27 -17.36
CA THR A 23 5.88 -12.35 -16.31
C THR A 23 7.19 -11.99 -15.64
N ALA A 24 7.70 -10.80 -15.95
CA ALA A 24 8.64 -10.13 -15.07
C ALA A 24 8.05 -10.24 -13.66
N GLY A 25 8.71 -11.05 -12.83
CA GLY A 25 8.23 -11.37 -11.50
C GLY A 25 8.13 -10.10 -10.68
N LEU A 26 6.93 -9.53 -10.59
CA LEU A 26 6.46 -9.10 -9.29
C LEU A 26 6.30 -10.39 -8.51
N ALA A 27 7.32 -10.70 -7.72
CA ALA A 27 7.18 -11.72 -6.70
C ALA A 27 5.85 -11.44 -5.97
N PRO A 28 4.98 -12.45 -5.75
CA PRO A 28 3.91 -12.28 -4.78
C PRO A 28 4.54 -11.76 -3.48
N PRO A 29 3.91 -10.80 -2.78
CA PRO A 29 4.48 -10.28 -1.54
C PRO A 29 4.87 -11.48 -0.67
N LEU A 30 6.15 -11.52 -0.28
CA LEU A 30 6.63 -12.49 0.69
C LEU A 30 5.63 -12.44 1.85
N GLN A 31 4.89 -13.53 2.07
CA GLN A 31 3.99 -13.62 3.21
C GLN A 31 4.81 -13.25 4.45
N GLY A 32 4.48 -12.12 5.09
CA GLY A 32 5.10 -11.70 6.36
C GLY A 32 5.95 -10.43 6.36
N THR A 33 5.93 -9.57 5.33
CA THR A 33 6.59 -8.24 5.43
C THR A 33 5.62 -7.09 5.26
N HIS A 34 5.32 -6.39 6.36
CA HIS A 34 4.52 -5.18 6.35
C HIS A 34 5.23 -4.05 5.59
N SER A 35 4.43 -3.28 4.85
CA SER A 35 4.87 -2.19 3.99
C SER A 35 4.08 -0.92 4.28
N LEU A 36 4.81 0.20 4.34
CA LEU A 36 4.24 1.53 4.45
C LEU A 36 4.62 2.30 3.19
N CYS A 37 3.60 2.80 2.48
CA CYS A 37 3.78 3.53 1.23
C CYS A 37 3.05 4.87 1.26
N TYR A 38 3.62 5.86 0.58
CA TYR A 38 3.04 7.19 0.37
C TYR A 38 3.10 7.55 -1.10
N ASP A 39 1.94 7.78 -1.68
CA ASP A 39 1.76 8.21 -3.06
C ASP A 39 1.50 9.71 -3.10
N PHE A 40 2.49 10.45 -3.56
CA PHE A 40 2.47 11.89 -3.80
C PHE A 40 1.97 12.19 -5.21
N THR A 41 1.09 13.17 -5.33
CA THR A 41 0.65 13.75 -6.59
C THR A 41 0.80 15.27 -6.50
N ILE A 42 1.70 15.82 -7.30
CA ILE A 42 2.04 17.26 -7.31
C ILE A 42 1.58 17.85 -8.64
N ASN A 43 0.66 18.81 -8.60
CA ASN A 43 0.09 19.46 -9.77
C ASN A 43 0.56 20.92 -9.87
N SER A 44 1.35 21.24 -10.89
CA SER A 44 1.85 22.60 -11.15
C SER A 44 0.82 23.55 -11.76
N LYS A 45 -0.34 23.04 -12.22
CA LYS A 45 -1.42 23.84 -12.83
C LYS A 45 -2.51 24.26 -11.84
N ALA A 46 -2.40 23.87 -10.57
CA ALA A 46 -3.38 24.24 -9.56
C ALA A 46 -3.40 25.76 -9.40
N ALA A 47 -4.60 26.36 -9.43
CA ALA A 47 -4.79 27.78 -9.18
C ALA A 47 -4.46 28.12 -7.72
N PRO A 48 -4.18 29.40 -7.40
CA PRO A 48 -4.08 29.85 -6.01
C PRO A 48 -5.31 29.43 -5.19
N GLY A 49 -5.09 28.78 -4.05
CA GLY A 49 -6.17 28.26 -3.20
C GLY A 49 -6.73 26.88 -3.60
N GLN A 50 -6.33 26.34 -4.76
CA GLN A 50 -6.63 24.95 -5.13
C GLN A 50 -5.54 24.01 -4.61
N GLN A 51 -5.92 22.77 -4.30
CA GLN A 51 -4.98 21.71 -3.94
C GLN A 51 -3.95 21.48 -5.05
N TRP A 52 -2.69 21.67 -4.72
CA TRP A 52 -1.56 21.38 -5.62
C TRP A 52 -0.81 20.11 -5.21
N CYS A 53 -1.00 19.63 -3.98
CA CYS A 53 -0.40 18.39 -3.49
C CYS A 53 -1.48 17.48 -2.89
N THR A 54 -1.41 16.19 -3.19
CA THR A 54 -2.13 15.15 -2.45
C THR A 54 -1.18 14.00 -2.12
N VAL A 55 -1.28 13.50 -0.90
CA VAL A 55 -0.60 12.28 -0.44
C VAL A 55 -1.65 11.24 -0.09
N GLN A 56 -1.51 10.03 -0.62
CA GLN A 56 -2.27 8.86 -0.19
C GLN A 56 -1.33 7.89 0.52
N ALA A 57 -1.64 7.55 1.78
CA ALA A 57 -0.82 6.63 2.55
C ALA A 57 -1.48 5.26 2.65
N GLN A 58 -0.65 4.22 2.56
CA GLN A 58 -1.05 2.82 2.52
C GLN A 58 -0.24 2.00 3.51
N VAL A 59 -0.91 1.14 4.26
CA VAL A 59 -0.29 0.01 4.95
C VAL A 59 -0.73 -1.25 4.23
N ASP A 60 0.21 -2.05 3.75
CA ASP A 60 -0.06 -3.30 3.02
C ASP A 60 -1.09 -3.14 1.90
N GLN A 61 -0.88 -2.09 1.10
CA GLN A 61 -1.72 -1.70 -0.04
C GLN A 61 -3.13 -1.21 0.33
N LYS A 62 -3.46 -1.12 1.61
CA LYS A 62 -4.74 -0.57 2.10
C LYS A 62 -4.57 0.91 2.43
N ASN A 63 -5.30 1.76 1.70
CA ASN A 63 -5.34 3.19 1.96
C ASN A 63 -5.87 3.46 3.36
N PHE A 64 -5.16 4.26 4.15
CA PHE A 64 -5.62 4.68 5.47
C PHE A 64 -5.77 6.19 5.65
N LEU A 65 -5.10 6.97 4.79
CA LEU A 65 -5.04 8.42 4.89
C LEU A 65 -4.99 9.04 3.48
N SER A 66 -5.75 10.12 3.30
CA SER A 66 -5.52 11.09 2.23
C SER A 66 -5.26 12.47 2.84
N PHE A 67 -4.11 13.06 2.50
CA PHE A 67 -3.65 14.33 3.04
C PHE A 67 -3.39 15.33 1.92
N ASP A 68 -3.91 16.54 2.07
CA ASP A 68 -3.55 17.71 1.28
C ASP A 68 -2.27 18.33 1.84
N CYS A 69 -1.12 17.93 1.32
CA CYS A 69 0.14 18.49 1.79
C CYS A 69 0.37 19.95 1.34
N GLY A 70 -0.49 20.48 0.46
CA GLY A 70 -0.41 21.86 -0.02
C GLY A 70 -1.20 22.86 0.80
N MET A 71 -2.29 22.41 1.44
CA MET A 71 -3.14 23.22 2.33
C MET A 71 -3.07 22.79 3.79
N ASP A 72 -2.30 21.76 4.11
CA ASP A 72 -2.24 21.15 5.44
C ASP A 72 -3.61 20.69 5.94
N LYS A 73 -4.30 19.90 5.10
CA LYS A 73 -5.68 19.43 5.38
C LYS A 73 -5.80 17.94 5.16
N VAL A 74 -6.33 17.22 6.15
CA VAL A 74 -6.69 15.82 5.98
C VAL A 74 -8.00 15.71 5.20
N LYS A 75 -8.03 14.93 4.12
CA LYS A 75 -9.21 14.78 3.24
C LYS A 75 -10.07 13.60 3.63
N SER A 76 -9.45 12.48 3.99
CA SER A 76 -10.15 11.28 4.36
C SER A 76 -9.28 10.40 5.25
N LEU A 77 -9.94 9.72 6.17
CA LEU A 77 -9.33 8.88 7.18
C LEU A 77 -10.10 7.56 7.24
N SER A 78 -9.38 6.45 7.30
CA SER A 78 -9.97 5.14 7.54
C SER A 78 -9.98 4.82 9.04
N ALA A 79 -10.74 3.82 9.46
CA ALA A 79 -10.66 3.31 10.84
C ALA A 79 -9.25 2.82 11.24
N LEU A 80 -8.38 2.54 10.27
CA LEU A 80 -6.97 2.20 10.49
C LEU A 80 -6.15 3.39 11.00
N GLU A 81 -6.62 4.64 10.79
CA GLU A 81 -5.92 5.84 11.23
C GLU A 81 -5.85 5.95 12.76
N GLY A 82 -6.93 5.72 13.50
CA GLY A 82 -6.90 5.77 14.97
C GLY A 82 -5.86 4.81 15.57
N LYS A 83 -5.56 3.74 14.84
CA LYS A 83 -4.51 2.76 15.16
C LYS A 83 -3.11 3.27 14.81
N VAL A 84 -2.95 3.93 13.66
CA VAL A 84 -1.68 4.50 13.17
C VAL A 84 -1.27 5.75 13.95
N ASN A 85 -2.22 6.64 14.27
CA ASN A 85 -2.00 7.90 14.97
C ASN A 85 -1.60 7.73 16.44
N ALA A 86 -2.00 6.62 17.08
CA ALA A 86 -1.58 6.30 18.44
C ALA A 86 -0.10 5.90 18.51
N THR A 87 0.47 5.52 17.38
CA THR A 87 1.76 4.82 17.28
C THR A 87 2.84 5.66 16.58
N ILE A 88 2.42 6.63 15.76
CA ILE A 88 3.30 7.58 15.06
C ILE A 88 2.99 8.98 15.55
N ASN A 89 4.02 9.81 15.77
CA ASN A 89 3.81 11.24 15.98
C ASN A 89 3.30 11.86 14.66
N TRP A 90 1.97 11.92 14.55
CA TRP A 90 1.26 12.36 13.37
C TRP A 90 1.69 13.77 12.89
N GLU A 91 2.05 14.66 13.82
CA GLU A 91 2.50 16.02 13.49
C GLU A 91 3.88 16.03 12.82
N GLU A 92 4.81 15.20 13.29
CA GLU A 92 6.12 15.02 12.65
C GLU A 92 5.96 14.43 11.25
N GLN A 93 5.09 13.43 11.12
CA GLN A 93 4.79 12.79 9.84
C GLN A 93 4.20 13.79 8.83
N LYS A 94 3.17 14.56 9.21
CA LYS A 94 2.62 15.62 8.33
C LYS A 94 3.68 16.64 7.92
N THR A 95 4.53 17.05 8.86
CA THR A 95 5.59 18.02 8.60
C THR A 95 6.54 17.50 7.53
N LEU A 96 7.01 16.25 7.66
CA LEU A 96 7.87 15.64 6.64
C LEU A 96 7.16 15.51 5.28
N LEU A 97 5.91 15.06 5.25
CA LEU A 97 5.15 14.92 4.01
C LEU A 97 4.98 16.27 3.30
N ARG A 98 4.79 17.35 4.04
CA ARG A 98 4.72 18.72 3.49
C ARG A 98 6.05 19.18 2.93
N ASP A 99 7.15 18.93 3.65
CA ASP A 99 8.49 19.30 3.20
C ASP A 99 8.89 18.57 1.91
N ILE A 100 8.57 17.27 1.82
CA ILE A 100 8.73 16.49 0.60
C ILE A 100 7.86 17.08 -0.52
N GLY A 101 6.59 17.36 -0.25
CA GLY A 101 5.68 17.94 -1.25
C GLY A 101 6.21 19.26 -1.83
N ASN A 102 6.71 20.15 -0.97
CA ASN A 102 7.32 21.42 -1.39
C ASN A 102 8.57 21.20 -2.23
N THR A 103 9.44 20.27 -1.83
CA THR A 103 10.64 19.91 -2.60
C THR A 103 10.28 19.37 -3.97
N LEU A 104 9.30 18.45 -4.05
CA LEU A 104 8.83 17.90 -5.32
C LEU A 104 8.17 18.96 -6.21
N LYS A 105 7.50 19.96 -5.62
CA LYS A 105 6.96 21.11 -6.36
C LYS A 105 8.05 21.94 -7.01
N GLN A 106 9.13 22.22 -6.27
CA GLN A 106 10.31 22.91 -6.81
C GLN A 106 10.94 22.10 -7.93
N LYS A 107 11.15 20.78 -7.73
CA LYS A 107 11.73 19.93 -8.78
C LYS A 107 10.84 19.84 -10.02
N LEU A 108 9.52 19.85 -9.87
CA LEU A 108 8.62 19.94 -11.02
C LEU A 108 8.77 21.27 -11.78
N ALA A 109 9.05 22.37 -11.10
CA ALA A 109 9.36 23.65 -11.74
C ALA A 109 10.71 23.60 -12.49
N ASP A 110 11.76 23.05 -11.86
CA ASP A 110 13.08 22.85 -12.47
C ASP A 110 12.97 22.02 -13.76
N ILE A 111 12.20 20.92 -13.71
CA ILE A 111 11.95 20.04 -14.86
C ILE A 111 11.31 20.79 -16.02
N LYS A 112 10.39 21.72 -15.74
CA LYS A 112 9.72 22.49 -16.77
C LYS A 112 10.69 23.48 -17.41
N ALA A 113 11.47 24.19 -16.61
CA ALA A 113 12.46 25.15 -17.09
C ALA A 113 13.55 24.51 -17.97
N GLU A 114 14.05 23.33 -17.59
CA GLU A 114 15.10 22.63 -18.35
C GLU A 114 14.59 22.07 -19.70
N ASN A 115 13.27 21.92 -19.87
CA ASN A 115 12.69 21.07 -20.92
C ASN A 115 11.72 21.82 -21.87
N ASP A 116 11.83 23.15 -21.93
CA ASP A 116 10.97 24.06 -22.71
C ASP A 116 11.11 23.92 -24.25
N MET A 117 11.89 22.97 -24.79
CA MET A 117 12.10 22.84 -26.24
C MET A 117 11.54 21.56 -26.92
N ALA A 118 10.95 20.59 -26.23
CA ALA A 118 10.10 19.54 -26.87
C ALA A 118 9.49 18.50 -25.90
N ARG A 119 10.17 18.14 -24.80
CA ARG A 119 9.75 17.01 -23.93
C ARG A 119 9.08 17.45 -22.62
N GLY A 120 9.20 18.72 -22.23
CA GLY A 120 8.67 19.26 -20.97
C GLY A 120 7.25 19.83 -21.10
N ALA A 121 6.88 20.22 -22.31
CA ALA A 121 5.54 20.69 -22.67
C ALA A 121 4.51 19.58 -22.44
N GLY A 122 3.95 19.52 -21.22
CA GLY A 122 2.98 18.50 -20.83
C GLY A 122 3.22 17.87 -19.46
N LEU A 123 4.42 18.03 -18.89
CA LEU A 123 4.77 17.54 -17.56
C LEU A 123 4.18 18.46 -16.47
N ASN A 124 2.87 18.36 -16.28
CA ASN A 124 2.14 19.22 -15.35
C ASN A 124 1.95 18.58 -13.97
N THR A 125 2.05 17.26 -13.92
CA THR A 125 1.82 16.45 -12.72
C THR A 125 2.98 15.51 -12.48
N LEU A 126 3.69 15.70 -11.38
CA LEU A 126 4.73 14.78 -10.90
C LEU A 126 4.11 13.84 -9.88
N GLU A 127 4.35 12.56 -10.06
CA GLU A 127 3.94 11.50 -9.14
C GLU A 127 5.18 10.93 -8.46
N GLY A 128 5.11 10.75 -7.15
CA GLY A 128 6.19 10.17 -6.35
C GLY A 128 5.64 9.10 -5.43
N ARG A 129 6.28 7.93 -5.36
CA ARG A 129 5.89 6.84 -4.46
C ARG A 129 7.04 6.47 -3.56
N MET A 130 6.94 6.76 -2.27
CA MET A 130 7.84 6.25 -1.25
C MET A 130 7.27 4.94 -0.72
N CYS A 131 8.09 3.90 -0.61
CA CYS A 131 7.72 2.68 0.11
C CYS A 131 8.89 2.21 0.96
N CYS A 132 8.59 1.79 2.19
CA CYS A 132 9.53 1.09 3.06
C CYS A 132 8.89 -0.19 3.58
N GLN A 133 9.74 -1.19 3.79
CA GLN A 133 9.36 -2.47 4.37
C GLN A 133 10.08 -2.68 5.70
N HIS A 134 9.43 -3.37 6.62
CA HIS A 134 10.05 -3.71 7.89
C HIS A 134 11.30 -4.61 7.68
N LYS A 135 12.48 -4.11 8.05
CA LYS A 135 13.80 -4.78 7.91
C LYS A 135 14.18 -5.19 6.47
N SER A 136 13.55 -4.58 5.48
CA SER A 136 13.77 -4.86 4.07
C SER A 136 13.96 -3.54 3.31
N ASN A 137 13.80 -3.59 1.99
CA ASN A 137 14.10 -2.52 1.06
C ASN A 137 13.25 -1.26 1.29
N SER A 138 13.88 -0.10 1.12
CA SER A 138 13.23 1.20 1.03
C SER A 138 13.53 1.82 -0.33
N SER A 139 12.52 2.43 -0.96
CA SER A 139 12.69 3.01 -2.29
C SER A 139 11.74 4.16 -2.56
N TRP A 140 12.09 4.92 -3.59
CA TRP A 140 11.27 5.95 -4.20
C TRP A 140 11.09 5.69 -5.69
N GLN A 141 9.88 5.84 -6.20
CA GLN A 141 9.60 5.84 -7.63
C GLN A 141 9.01 7.18 -8.06
N PHE A 142 9.35 7.64 -9.26
CA PHE A 142 8.87 8.91 -9.77
C PHE A 142 8.34 8.79 -11.18
N GLY A 143 7.26 9.52 -11.45
CA GLY A 143 6.46 9.34 -12.63
C GLY A 143 5.74 10.59 -13.11
N PHE A 144 5.21 10.47 -14.32
CA PHE A 144 4.31 11.44 -14.93
C PHE A 144 3.19 10.68 -15.63
N ASN A 145 1.98 11.23 -15.56
CA ASN A 145 0.79 10.70 -16.25
C ASN A 145 0.50 9.23 -15.94
N GLY A 146 0.60 8.83 -14.67
CA GLY A 146 0.32 7.47 -14.19
C GLY A 146 1.41 6.45 -14.50
N ARG A 147 2.56 6.87 -15.04
CA ARG A 147 3.68 5.99 -15.37
C ARG A 147 4.93 6.38 -14.61
N MET A 148 5.54 5.41 -13.92
CA MET A 148 6.82 5.58 -13.22
C MET A 148 7.99 5.42 -14.18
N TRP A 149 9.00 6.27 -14.09
CA TRP A 149 10.12 6.33 -15.02
C TRP A 149 11.47 6.20 -14.33
N LEU A 150 11.55 6.56 -13.05
CA LEU A 150 12.78 6.63 -12.29
C LEU A 150 12.59 5.97 -10.92
N LEU A 151 13.59 5.22 -10.49
CA LEU A 151 13.67 4.55 -9.20
C LEU A 151 14.90 5.09 -8.47
N PHE A 152 14.72 5.52 -7.23
CA PHE A 152 15.79 5.70 -6.28
C PHE A 152 15.76 4.55 -5.27
N ASP A 153 16.81 3.73 -5.33
CA ASP A 153 17.08 2.66 -4.38
C ASP A 153 17.74 3.29 -3.15
N SER A 154 16.99 3.41 -2.06
CA SER A 154 17.44 4.17 -0.90
C SER A 154 18.52 3.43 -0.12
N ASP A 155 18.48 2.10 -0.07
CA ASP A 155 19.49 1.30 0.64
C ASP A 155 20.87 1.45 0.00
N ASN A 156 20.92 1.52 -1.33
CA ASN A 156 22.19 1.67 -2.06
C ASN A 156 22.48 3.12 -2.46
N ARG A 157 21.57 4.06 -2.22
CA ARG A 157 21.58 5.45 -2.74
C ARG A 157 21.83 5.51 -4.24
N ARG A 158 21.14 4.65 -5.01
CA ARG A 158 21.35 4.50 -6.46
C ARG A 158 20.12 4.88 -7.25
N TRP A 159 20.33 5.66 -8.30
CA TRP A 159 19.30 6.03 -9.27
C TRP A 159 19.28 5.06 -10.46
N ARG A 160 18.10 4.54 -10.78
CA ARG A 160 17.86 3.59 -11.87
C ARG A 160 16.72 4.06 -12.75
N GLU A 161 16.88 3.94 -14.06
CA GLU A 161 15.79 4.14 -15.01
C GLU A 161 14.89 2.91 -15.00
N ILE A 162 13.59 3.10 -14.79
CA ILE A 162 12.59 2.02 -14.90
C ILE A 162 12.22 1.83 -16.37
N ARG A 163 12.16 2.93 -17.13
CA ARG A 163 11.77 2.97 -18.54
C ARG A 163 12.76 3.83 -19.33
N PRO A 164 13.08 3.47 -20.59
CA PRO A 164 13.93 4.29 -21.43
C PRO A 164 13.38 5.71 -21.60
N GLY A 165 14.26 6.71 -21.59
CA GLY A 165 13.88 8.11 -21.82
C GLY A 165 13.80 8.96 -20.55
N SER A 166 14.18 8.43 -19.39
CA SER A 166 14.29 9.18 -18.14
C SER A 166 15.72 9.53 -17.73
N SER A 167 16.71 9.24 -18.59
CA SER A 167 18.12 9.57 -18.37
C SER A 167 18.38 11.05 -18.05
N TRP A 168 17.61 11.96 -18.65
CA TRP A 168 17.71 13.39 -18.38
C TRP A 168 17.30 13.72 -16.93
N MET A 169 16.17 13.18 -16.46
CA MET A 169 15.68 13.39 -15.09
C MET A 169 16.61 12.71 -14.09
N LYS A 170 17.08 11.50 -14.42
CA LYS A 170 18.10 10.79 -13.64
C LYS A 170 19.33 11.69 -13.44
N LYS A 171 19.93 12.18 -14.52
CA LYS A 171 21.14 13.02 -14.46
C LYS A 171 20.92 14.28 -13.64
N MET A 172 19.75 14.91 -13.78
CA MET A 172 19.42 16.13 -13.04
C MET A 172 19.30 15.88 -11.53
N TRP A 173 18.66 14.79 -11.10
CA TRP A 173 18.44 14.50 -9.67
C TRP A 173 19.59 13.74 -9.00
N GLU A 174 20.35 12.94 -9.75
CA GLU A 174 21.52 12.22 -9.21
C GLU A 174 22.65 13.16 -8.80
N ASN A 175 22.75 14.33 -9.44
CA ASN A 175 23.71 15.39 -9.05
C ASN A 175 23.16 16.33 -7.98
N ASP A 176 21.89 16.19 -7.60
CA ASP A 176 21.25 16.98 -6.57
C ASP A 176 21.36 16.26 -5.23
N LYS A 177 22.35 16.70 -4.44
CA LYS A 177 22.64 16.11 -3.13
C LYS A 177 21.49 16.34 -2.15
N GLU A 178 20.85 17.50 -2.19
CA GLU A 178 19.76 17.83 -1.27
C GLU A 178 18.55 16.92 -1.49
N VAL A 179 18.16 16.72 -2.76
CA VAL A 179 17.10 15.76 -3.11
C VAL A 179 17.49 14.35 -2.69
N THR A 180 18.70 13.90 -3.03
CA THR A 180 19.15 12.54 -2.70
C THR A 180 19.16 12.30 -1.19
N ASP A 181 19.61 13.28 -0.39
CA ASP A 181 19.64 13.18 1.07
C ASP A 181 18.23 13.22 1.68
N LEU A 182 17.32 14.05 1.16
CA LEU A 182 15.92 14.08 1.56
C LEU A 182 15.22 12.74 1.31
N LEU A 183 15.38 12.19 0.10
CA LEU A 183 14.76 10.91 -0.28
C LEU A 183 15.31 9.75 0.55
N HIS A 184 16.62 9.74 0.79
CA HIS A 184 17.22 8.75 1.68
C HIS A 184 16.69 8.88 3.11
N ARG A 185 16.74 10.08 3.71
CA ARG A 185 16.30 10.31 5.10
C ARG A 185 14.83 9.90 5.29
N SER A 186 13.95 10.34 4.39
CA SER A 186 12.51 10.05 4.48
C SER A 186 12.17 8.57 4.37
N SER A 187 12.92 7.79 3.57
CA SER A 187 12.58 6.39 3.30
C SER A 187 13.33 5.37 4.17
N ILE A 188 14.61 5.60 4.48
CA ILE A 188 15.42 4.72 5.34
C ILE A 188 15.29 5.13 6.82
N GLY A 189 15.13 6.41 7.09
CA GLY A 189 14.95 6.94 8.44
C GLY A 189 13.48 6.94 8.84
N ASP A 190 12.77 8.01 8.47
CA ASP A 190 11.42 8.30 8.99
C ASP A 190 10.42 7.17 8.70
N CYS A 191 10.28 6.76 7.44
CA CYS A 191 9.36 5.69 7.04
C CYS A 191 9.66 4.37 7.77
N ARG A 192 10.94 4.01 7.89
CA ARG A 192 11.35 2.74 8.51
C ARG A 192 11.04 2.72 10.00
N THR A 193 11.24 3.84 10.69
CA THR A 193 10.80 4.02 12.08
C THR A 193 9.29 3.88 12.21
N TRP A 194 8.52 4.52 11.32
CA TRP A 194 7.06 4.45 11.36
C TRP A 194 6.51 3.04 11.16
N ILE A 195 7.02 2.28 10.18
CA ILE A 195 6.55 0.89 9.96
C ILE A 195 7.00 -0.06 11.09
N GLN A 196 8.10 0.23 11.78
CA GLN A 196 8.52 -0.52 12.98
C GLN A 196 7.53 -0.33 14.12
N ASN A 197 7.20 0.93 14.44
CA ASN A 197 6.25 1.24 15.51
C ASN A 197 4.88 0.61 15.23
N LEU A 198 4.40 0.69 13.98
CA LEU A 198 3.12 0.09 13.58
C LEU A 198 3.07 -1.42 13.84
N LYS A 199 4.18 -2.13 13.61
CA LYS A 199 4.28 -3.57 13.85
C LYS A 199 4.34 -3.89 15.34
N GLU A 200 5.10 -3.13 16.12
CA GLU A 200 5.16 -3.31 17.58
C GLU A 200 3.77 -3.19 18.20
N TRP A 201 2.98 -2.24 17.72
CA TRP A 201 1.59 -2.06 18.12
C TRP A 201 0.68 -3.24 17.74
N GLU A 202 0.85 -3.84 16.54
CA GLU A 202 0.12 -5.07 16.18
C GLU A 202 0.47 -6.24 17.12
N ALA A 203 1.75 -6.37 17.52
CA ALA A 203 2.18 -7.41 18.45
C ALA A 203 1.65 -7.22 19.88
N GLU A 204 1.47 -5.99 20.34
CA GLU A 204 0.85 -5.68 21.64
C GLU A 204 -0.65 -5.98 21.67
N LEU A 205 -1.31 -5.94 20.51
CA LEU A 205 -2.74 -6.25 20.38
C LEU A 205 -3.05 -7.71 20.12
N GLU A 206 -2.09 -8.51 19.67
CA GLU A 206 -2.23 -9.96 19.65
C GLU A 206 -2.30 -10.45 21.10
N PRO A 207 -3.46 -10.95 21.59
CA PRO A 207 -3.53 -11.49 22.93
C PRO A 207 -2.56 -12.66 22.98
N THR A 208 -1.57 -12.58 23.87
CA THR A 208 -0.82 -13.77 24.30
C THR A 208 -1.87 -14.76 24.82
N GLY A 209 -2.24 -15.72 23.97
CA GLY A 209 -3.10 -16.81 24.37
C GLY A 209 -2.49 -17.46 25.61
N PRO A 210 -3.30 -17.86 26.60
CA PRO A 210 -2.75 -18.46 27.80
C PRO A 210 -1.91 -19.67 27.39
N SER A 211 -0.61 -19.62 27.71
CA SER A 211 0.22 -20.81 27.78
C SER A 211 -0.34 -21.70 28.89
N THR A 212 -1.33 -22.52 28.55
CA THR A 212 -1.72 -23.65 29.39
C THR A 212 -0.62 -24.70 29.26
N THR A 213 0.45 -24.52 30.03
CA THR A 213 1.21 -25.65 30.54
C THR A 213 0.63 -25.95 31.91
N THR A 214 -0.17 -27.00 31.99
CA THR A 214 -0.47 -27.68 33.24
C THR A 214 -0.04 -29.12 33.10
N PRO A 215 0.78 -29.62 34.02
CA PRO A 215 0.66 -31.00 34.45
C PRO A 215 0.04 -31.04 35.86
N ASP A 216 -1.19 -31.55 35.89
CA ASP A 216 -1.86 -32.37 36.90
C ASP A 216 -1.49 -32.25 38.39
N THR A 217 -2.51 -32.06 39.25
CA THR A 217 -3.13 -33.17 40.02
C THR A 217 -4.02 -32.65 41.17
N VAL A 218 -5.35 -32.88 41.02
CA VAL A 218 -6.38 -33.34 42.01
C VAL A 218 -6.60 -32.46 43.26
N ILE A 219 -7.80 -31.94 43.55
CA ILE A 219 -8.87 -32.65 44.30
C ILE A 219 -10.29 -32.37 43.76
N GLU A 220 -10.99 -33.48 43.65
CA GLU A 220 -12.39 -33.74 43.31
C GLU A 220 -13.43 -33.03 44.22
N LYS A 221 -14.47 -32.45 43.62
CA LYS A 221 -15.82 -32.46 44.24
C LYS A 221 -16.90 -32.47 43.17
N SER A 222 -17.54 -33.63 43.05
CA SER A 222 -18.71 -33.89 42.23
C SER A 222 -19.89 -32.97 42.57
N SER A 223 -20.54 -32.45 41.53
CA SER A 223 -21.96 -32.06 41.56
C SER A 223 -22.48 -32.19 40.13
N ALA A 224 -23.18 -33.31 39.86
CA ALA A 224 -23.86 -33.54 38.60
C ALA A 224 -25.07 -32.60 38.48
N SER A 225 -25.11 -31.77 37.44
CA SER A 225 -26.35 -31.20 36.91
C SER A 225 -26.36 -31.36 35.39
N THR A 226 -27.29 -32.19 34.94
CA THR A 226 -27.57 -32.47 33.52
C THR A 226 -28.12 -31.21 32.86
N PHE A 227 -27.32 -30.51 32.06
CA PHE A 227 -27.79 -29.39 31.24
C PHE A 227 -28.31 -29.92 29.91
N ASN A 228 -29.64 -30.10 29.85
CA ASN A 228 -30.37 -30.52 28.67
C ASN A 228 -30.25 -29.43 27.57
N HIS A 229 -29.66 -29.78 26.43
CA HIS A 229 -29.43 -28.92 25.26
C HIS A 229 -30.72 -28.42 24.55
N TRP A 230 -31.92 -28.64 25.09
CA TRP A 230 -33.18 -28.46 24.34
C TRP A 230 -34.05 -27.25 24.74
N ASN A 231 -33.49 -26.15 25.21
CA ASN A 231 -34.33 -24.98 25.57
C ASN A 231 -33.85 -23.60 25.10
N SER A 232 -32.91 -23.53 24.15
CA SER A 232 -32.46 -22.25 23.58
C SER A 232 -33.00 -21.99 22.17
N VAL A 233 -34.23 -22.42 21.87
CA VAL A 233 -34.91 -22.03 20.62
C VAL A 233 -35.95 -20.95 20.93
N PRO A 234 -35.81 -19.73 20.39
CA PRO A 234 -36.72 -18.63 20.68
C PRO A 234 -38.17 -18.94 20.24
N LEU A 235 -39.15 -18.45 21.00
CA LEU A 235 -40.59 -18.77 20.82
C LEU A 235 -41.11 -18.46 19.39
N ILE A 236 -40.48 -17.50 18.73
CA ILE A 236 -40.85 -17.01 17.39
C ILE A 236 -40.63 -18.09 16.32
N THR A 237 -39.59 -18.93 16.45
CA THR A 237 -39.35 -20.05 15.52
C THR A 237 -40.30 -21.23 15.74
N ARG A 238 -40.89 -21.39 16.93
CA ARG A 238 -41.87 -22.46 17.20
C ARG A 238 -43.24 -22.19 16.57
N ILE A 239 -43.67 -20.92 16.50
CA ILE A 239 -44.96 -20.53 15.91
C ILE A 239 -44.96 -20.70 14.38
N LEU A 240 -43.84 -20.38 13.72
CA LEU A 240 -43.71 -20.51 12.26
C LEU A 240 -43.76 -21.98 11.79
N ILE A 241 -43.20 -22.90 12.57
CA ILE A 241 -43.22 -24.34 12.24
C ILE A 241 -44.62 -24.93 12.41
N ILE A 242 -45.35 -24.55 13.47
CA ILE A 242 -46.73 -25.03 13.70
C ILE A 242 -47.70 -24.43 12.67
N GLY A 243 -47.51 -23.16 12.29
CA GLY A 243 -48.31 -22.50 11.26
C GLY A 243 -48.12 -23.12 9.86
N CYS A 244 -46.91 -23.57 9.50
CA CYS A 244 -46.67 -24.22 8.22
C CYS A 244 -47.29 -25.63 8.12
N ILE A 245 -47.45 -26.33 9.24
CA ILE A 245 -48.02 -27.70 9.26
C ILE A 245 -49.55 -27.66 9.08
N ILE A 246 -50.23 -26.59 9.50
CA ILE A 246 -51.69 -26.46 9.39
C ILE A 246 -52.13 -26.05 7.97
N ILE A 247 -51.23 -25.51 7.13
CA ILE A 247 -51.56 -25.12 5.75
C ILE A 247 -51.47 -26.31 4.76
N PHE A 248 -50.88 -27.44 5.18
CA PHE A 248 -50.68 -28.63 4.33
C PHE A 248 -51.46 -29.88 4.77
N PHE A 249 -52.49 -29.73 5.62
CA PHE A 249 -53.50 -30.76 5.89
C PHE A 249 -54.91 -30.19 5.76
#